data_AF-A0A415VDY1-F1
#
_entry.id   AF-A0A415VDY1-F1
#
_cell.length_a   1.000
_cell.length_b   1.000
_cell.length_c   1.000
_cell.angle_alpha   90.00
_cell.angle_beta   90.00
_cell.angle_gamma   90.00
#
_symmetry.space_group_name_H-M   'P 1'
#
loop_
_entity.id
_entity.type
_entity.pdbx_description
1 polymer ?
#
loop_
_entity_poly.entity_id
_entity_poly.type
_entity_poly.pdbx_seq_one_letter_code
_entity_poly.pdbx_strand_id
1 'polypeptide(L)'
;MEEKETRYKCNGKALLNALEPDKGFYYKRINRDRSVSKKYSFEAIQVFDMTVSGGPDKFYLHANIAESGATCMLRQSYEISEEDYKKFQLNKRGKYRLDLLTKASGGLIVRRKETASKRIDMRVRTSTYEQLSASAKKCNMSVTEYCRKVCEEGKVVAAFTDSEIELMTNIRQLSSHLSHYAAFLKNGIFQEMSKRDRLEYLATGESLQDYRREIKQVVTFLHKFVKLQKT
;
A
#
# COMPACT_ATOMS: atom_id res chain seq x y z
N MET A 1 5.46 34.23 34.01
CA MET A 1 6.33 33.09 33.66
C MET A 1 5.89 32.63 32.27
N GLU A 2 6.84 32.55 31.35
CA GLU A 2 6.67 32.25 29.93
C GLU A 2 5.95 30.90 29.71
N GLU A 3 4.95 30.84 28.83
CA GLU A 3 4.79 29.64 28.00
C GLU A 3 5.40 29.94 26.65
N LYS A 4 6.68 29.56 26.54
CA LYS A 4 7.46 29.60 25.31
C LYS A 4 6.71 28.83 24.24
N GLU A 5 6.18 29.57 23.28
CA GLU A 5 5.66 29.12 22.00
C GLU A 5 6.59 28.01 21.45
N THR A 6 6.17 26.74 21.53
CA THR A 6 6.95 25.61 21.04
C THR A 6 6.96 25.66 19.52
N ARG A 7 7.86 26.46 18.95
CA ARG A 7 8.02 26.67 17.51
C ARG A 7 8.78 25.50 16.91
N TYR A 8 8.16 24.32 16.86
CA TYR A 8 8.70 23.25 16.04
C TYR A 8 8.63 23.68 14.58
N LYS A 9 9.79 23.68 13.92
CA LYS A 9 9.98 24.11 12.54
C LYS A 9 10.42 22.92 11.69
N CYS A 10 9.78 22.71 10.54
CA CYS A 10 10.28 21.77 9.53
C CYS A 10 10.24 22.41 8.14
N ASN A 11 11.20 22.04 7.29
CA ASN A 11 11.20 22.45 5.90
C ASN A 11 10.34 21.48 5.06
N GLY A 12 9.24 21.96 4.49
CA GLY A 12 8.28 21.22 3.70
C GLY A 12 8.90 20.55 2.47
N LYS A 13 9.77 21.24 1.72
CA LYS A 13 10.48 20.68 0.57
C LYS A 13 11.40 19.53 0.95
N ALA A 14 12.24 19.72 1.97
CA ALA A 14 13.11 18.66 2.47
C ALA A 14 12.29 17.47 2.99
N LEU A 15 11.18 17.73 3.68
CA LEU A 15 10.28 16.71 4.20
C LEU A 15 9.56 15.94 3.08
N LEU A 16 9.15 16.63 2.03
CA LEU A 16 8.54 16.01 0.85
C LEU A 16 9.56 15.12 0.13
N ASN A 17 10.76 15.63 -0.13
CA ASN A 17 11.81 14.85 -0.79
C ASN A 17 12.20 13.59 0.01
N ALA A 18 12.18 13.65 1.33
CA ALA A 18 12.50 12.51 2.19
C ALA A 18 11.41 11.42 2.20
N LEU A 19 10.16 11.77 1.95
CA LEU A 19 9.01 10.85 2.10
C LEU A 19 8.34 10.47 0.78
N GLU A 20 8.31 11.39 -0.17
CA GLU A 20 7.66 11.29 -1.48
C GLU A 20 8.55 11.95 -2.55
N PRO A 21 9.76 11.40 -2.83
CA PRO A 21 10.78 12.03 -3.68
C PRO A 21 10.33 12.27 -5.14
N ASP A 22 9.26 11.60 -5.59
CA ASP A 22 8.69 11.74 -6.92
C ASP A 22 7.58 12.81 -7.01
N LYS A 23 7.30 13.53 -5.93
CA LYS A 23 6.24 14.53 -5.84
C LYS A 23 6.76 15.95 -5.59
N GLY A 24 5.99 16.92 -6.09
CA GLY A 24 6.09 18.35 -5.78
C GLY A 24 4.80 18.88 -5.14
N PHE A 25 4.87 20.09 -4.58
CA PHE A 25 3.70 20.81 -4.09
C PHE A 25 3.05 21.64 -5.21
N TYR A 26 1.72 21.70 -5.19
CA TYR A 26 0.93 22.44 -6.15
C TYR A 26 -0.23 23.18 -5.50
N TYR A 27 -0.50 24.40 -5.97
CA TYR A 27 -1.79 25.04 -5.77
C TYR A 27 -2.83 24.51 -6.74
N LYS A 28 -3.98 24.09 -6.22
CA LYS A 28 -5.16 23.69 -6.98
C LYS A 28 -6.02 24.91 -7.27
N ARG A 29 -5.99 25.43 -8.50
CA ARG A 29 -6.83 26.57 -8.93
C ARG A 29 -8.06 26.07 -9.71
N ILE A 30 -9.18 26.77 -9.55
CA ILE A 30 -10.40 26.53 -10.35
C ILE A 30 -10.30 27.39 -11.61
N ASN A 31 -10.32 26.78 -12.80
CA ASN A 31 -10.42 27.53 -14.05
C ASN A 31 -11.85 28.04 -14.19
N ARG A 32 -12.05 29.36 -14.14
CA ARG A 32 -13.35 30.01 -14.32
C ARG A 32 -13.71 30.18 -15.80
N ASP A 33 -13.42 29.19 -16.64
CA ASP A 33 -13.90 29.21 -18.02
C ASP A 33 -15.26 28.54 -18.13
N ARG A 34 -16.16 29.26 -18.80
CA ARG A 34 -17.57 28.93 -19.00
C ARG A 34 -17.71 27.68 -19.88
N SER A 35 -17.81 26.49 -19.30
CA SER A 35 -18.54 25.34 -19.86
C SER A 35 -18.50 24.12 -18.93
N VAL A 36 -19.62 23.89 -18.23
CA VAL A 36 -20.21 22.60 -17.75
C VAL A 36 -19.35 21.63 -16.89
N SER A 37 -18.03 21.81 -16.75
CA SER A 37 -17.19 21.00 -15.85
C SER A 37 -16.14 21.88 -15.17
N LYS A 38 -16.04 21.81 -13.83
CA LYS A 38 -14.98 22.50 -13.07
C LYS A 38 -13.62 21.91 -13.48
N LYS A 39 -12.96 22.51 -14.46
CA LYS A 39 -11.56 22.19 -14.79
C LYS A 39 -10.67 22.83 -13.73
N TYR A 40 -9.82 22.02 -13.11
CA TYR A 40 -8.81 22.52 -12.16
C TYR A 40 -7.46 22.61 -12.87
N SER A 41 -6.71 23.67 -12.58
CA SER A 41 -5.29 23.78 -12.92
C SER A 41 -4.44 23.56 -11.67
N PHE A 42 -3.19 23.13 -11.88
CA PHE A 42 -2.23 22.90 -10.82
C PHE A 42 -0.98 23.74 -11.12
N GLU A 43 -0.62 24.60 -10.17
CA GLU A 43 0.52 25.48 -10.29
C GLU A 43 1.59 25.07 -9.28
N ALA A 44 2.81 24.85 -9.74
CA ALA A 44 3.90 24.38 -8.91
C ALA A 44 4.31 25.46 -7.89
N ILE A 45 4.53 25.03 -6.64
CA ILE A 45 4.98 25.89 -5.56
C ILE A 45 6.11 25.23 -4.77
N GLN A 46 6.87 26.06 -4.06
CA GLN A 46 7.84 25.60 -3.07
C GLN A 46 7.32 25.92 -1.68
N VAL A 47 7.24 24.89 -0.83
CA VAL A 47 6.94 25.04 0.59
C VAL A 47 8.25 24.95 1.36
N PHE A 48 8.66 26.07 1.96
CA PHE A 48 9.86 26.15 2.78
C PHE A 48 9.48 25.81 4.22
N ASP A 49 9.49 26.77 5.11
CA ASP A 49 9.29 26.51 6.53
C ASP A 49 7.82 26.35 6.86
N MET A 50 7.53 25.26 7.58
CA MET A 50 6.26 25.00 8.22
C MET A 50 6.44 25.10 9.73
N THR A 51 5.60 25.88 10.39
CA THR A 51 5.58 26.06 11.84
C THR A 51 4.15 26.06 12.35
N VAL A 52 3.97 25.83 13.64
CA VAL A 52 2.68 26.04 14.29
C VAL A 52 2.79 27.14 15.35
N SER A 53 1.71 27.89 15.54
CA SER A 53 1.51 28.78 16.68
C SER A 53 0.18 28.46 17.36
N GLY A 54 0.07 28.81 18.64
CA GLY A 54 -1.11 28.53 19.44
C GLY A 54 -1.27 29.56 20.56
N GLY A 55 -2.51 30.00 20.76
CA GLY A 55 -2.94 30.77 21.92
C GLY A 55 -4.07 30.02 22.66
N PRO A 56 -4.66 30.64 23.69
CA PRO A 56 -5.71 30.01 24.49
C PRO A 56 -6.95 29.60 23.67
N ASP A 57 -7.27 30.33 22.59
CA ASP A 57 -8.51 30.13 21.84
C ASP A 57 -8.32 29.56 20.43
N LYS A 58 -7.13 29.73 19.83
CA LYS A 58 -6.88 29.40 18.42
C LYS A 58 -5.47 28.89 18.16
N PHE A 59 -5.37 28.00 17.18
CA PHE A 59 -4.14 27.38 16.73
C PHE A 59 -3.98 27.51 15.23
N TYR A 60 -2.75 27.71 14.77
CA TYR A 60 -2.46 27.94 13.36
C TYR A 60 -1.29 27.08 12.87
N LEU A 61 -1.43 26.56 11.65
CA LEU A 61 -0.33 26.08 10.83
C LEU A 61 0.11 27.21 9.89
N HIS A 62 1.38 27.56 9.94
CA HIS A 62 2.01 28.50 9.03
C HIS A 62 2.87 27.76 8.02
N ALA A 63 2.81 28.19 6.76
CA ALA A 63 3.68 27.72 5.69
C ALA A 63 4.24 28.91 4.91
N ASN A 64 5.56 28.97 4.78
CA ASN A 64 6.24 29.93 3.91
C ASN A 64 6.30 29.33 2.49
N ILE A 65 5.64 30.00 1.55
CA ILE A 65 5.41 29.48 0.20
C ILE A 65 5.95 30.48 -0.83
N ALA A 66 6.64 29.98 -1.85
CA ALA A 66 6.93 30.75 -3.06
C ALA A 66 6.30 30.06 -4.27
N GLU A 67 5.70 30.85 -5.15
CA GLU A 67 5.29 30.38 -6.47
C GLU A 67 6.52 30.18 -7.36
N SER A 68 6.41 29.31 -8.37
CA SER A 68 7.51 29.04 -9.28
C SER A 68 7.96 30.33 -10.00
N GLY A 69 9.23 30.71 -9.82
CA GLY A 69 9.79 31.94 -10.40
C GLY A 69 9.53 33.22 -9.60
N ALA A 70 8.81 33.16 -8.48
CA ALA A 70 8.62 34.31 -7.60
C ALA A 70 9.90 34.62 -6.81
N THR A 71 10.21 35.92 -6.66
CA THR A 71 11.34 36.41 -5.85
C THR A 71 10.97 36.63 -4.38
N CYS A 72 9.68 36.60 -4.05
CA CYS A 72 9.17 36.80 -2.69
C CYS A 72 8.48 35.54 -2.13
N MET A 73 8.66 35.32 -0.83
CA MET A 73 7.96 34.28 -0.08
C MET A 73 6.75 34.88 0.62
N LEU A 74 5.61 34.20 0.55
CA LEU A 74 4.39 34.55 1.27
C LEU A 74 4.17 33.56 2.41
N ARG A 75 3.96 34.08 3.62
CA ARG A 75 3.55 33.26 4.77
C ARG A 75 2.03 33.09 4.73
N GLN A 76 1.58 31.86 4.53
CA GLN A 76 0.16 31.49 4.65
C GLN A 76 -0.10 30.88 6.02
N SER A 77 -1.22 31.25 6.63
CA SER A 77 -1.63 30.79 7.96
C SER A 77 -3.01 30.16 7.87
N TYR A 78 -3.13 28.93 8.35
CA TYR A 78 -4.36 28.16 8.34
C TYR A 78 -4.75 27.78 9.76
N GLU A 79 -6.01 28.01 10.13
CA GLU A 79 -6.52 27.59 11.43
C GLU A 79 -6.54 26.05 11.50
N ILE A 80 -6.08 25.50 12.63
CA ILE A 80 -6.04 24.07 12.91
C ILE A 80 -6.64 23.80 14.29
N SER A 81 -7.01 22.55 14.57
CA SER A 81 -7.49 22.19 15.91
C SER A 81 -6.34 22.13 16.93
N GLU A 82 -6.67 22.25 18.22
CA GLU A 82 -5.73 22.03 19.32
C GLU A 82 -5.07 20.64 19.24
N GLU A 83 -5.84 19.61 18.87
CA GLU A 83 -5.30 18.26 18.68
C GLU A 83 -4.23 18.22 17.58
N ASP A 84 -4.49 18.89 16.45
CA ASP A 84 -3.56 18.92 15.33
C ASP A 84 -2.30 19.72 15.68
N TYR A 85 -2.43 20.80 16.45
CA TYR A 85 -1.32 21.55 17.04
C TYR A 85 -0.46 20.68 17.95
N LYS A 86 -1.07 20.01 18.95
CA LYS A 86 -0.37 19.11 19.88
C LYS A 86 0.31 17.96 19.13
N LYS A 87 -0.36 17.34 18.15
CA LYS A 87 0.23 16.29 17.31
C LYS A 87 1.39 16.81 16.48
N PHE A 88 1.32 18.02 15.91
CA PHE A 88 2.42 18.59 15.13
C PHE A 88 3.69 18.79 15.98
N GLN A 89 3.51 19.24 17.23
CA GLN A 89 4.59 19.43 18.20
C GLN A 89 5.21 18.11 18.68
N LEU A 90 4.37 17.14 19.06
CA LEU A 90 4.82 15.87 19.66
C LEU A 90 5.30 14.86 18.62
N ASN A 91 4.69 14.84 17.42
CA ASN A 91 4.90 13.81 16.43
C ASN A 91 5.94 14.25 15.39
N LYS A 92 7.14 13.66 15.44
CA LYS A 92 8.19 13.86 14.43
C LYS A 92 7.93 13.11 13.10
N ARG A 93 6.83 12.34 12.99
CA ARG A 93 6.49 11.64 11.73
C ARG A 93 6.14 12.66 10.64
N GLY A 94 7.03 12.80 9.67
CA GLY A 94 6.90 13.80 8.62
C GLY A 94 5.65 13.69 7.76
N LYS A 95 5.11 12.47 7.55
CA LYS A 95 3.92 12.25 6.72
C LYS A 95 2.69 13.00 7.24
N TYR A 96 2.45 12.95 8.55
CA TYR A 96 1.33 13.66 9.18
C TYR A 96 1.39 15.17 8.93
N ARG A 97 2.59 15.77 8.95
CA ARG A 97 2.77 17.22 8.72
C ARG A 97 2.42 17.60 7.29
N LEU A 98 2.82 16.79 6.32
CA LEU A 98 2.45 16.98 4.92
C LEU A 98 0.95 16.80 4.70
N ASP A 99 0.32 15.82 5.36
CA ASP A 99 -1.13 15.60 5.31
C ASP A 99 -1.90 16.76 5.96
N LEU A 100 -1.40 17.28 7.09
CA LEU A 100 -1.99 18.41 7.80
C LEU A 100 -1.97 19.68 6.95
N LEU A 101 -0.91 19.95 6.18
CA LEU A 101 -0.88 21.11 5.28
C LEU A 101 -1.97 21.04 4.21
N THR A 102 -2.18 19.87 3.60
CA THR A 102 -3.25 19.66 2.63
C THR A 102 -4.63 19.81 3.27
N LYS A 103 -4.82 19.27 4.49
CA LYS A 103 -6.07 19.40 5.24
C LYS A 103 -6.36 20.87 5.62
N ALA A 104 -5.41 21.55 6.25
CA ALA A 104 -5.57 22.91 6.78
C ALA A 104 -5.77 23.94 5.67
N SER A 105 -5.17 23.73 4.50
CA SER A 105 -5.42 24.57 3.31
C SER A 105 -6.76 24.28 2.62
N GLY A 106 -7.62 23.42 3.17
CA GLY A 106 -8.89 23.04 2.55
C GLY A 106 -8.73 22.29 1.23
N GLY A 107 -7.58 21.63 1.02
CA GLY A 107 -7.23 20.99 -0.24
C GLY A 107 -6.75 21.94 -1.34
N LEU A 108 -6.43 23.20 -1.00
CA LEU A 108 -5.82 24.15 -1.92
C LEU A 108 -4.37 23.76 -2.24
N ILE A 109 -3.61 23.30 -1.24
CA ILE A 109 -2.25 22.79 -1.43
C ILE A 109 -2.27 21.27 -1.49
N VAL A 110 -1.82 20.72 -2.61
CA VAL A 110 -1.77 19.28 -2.86
C VAL A 110 -0.36 18.83 -3.23
N ARG A 111 -0.07 17.56 -3.00
CA ARG A 111 1.18 16.91 -3.44
C ARG A 111 0.88 16.05 -4.66
N ARG A 112 1.55 16.32 -5.77
CA ARG A 112 1.38 15.59 -7.04
C ARG A 112 2.73 15.25 -7.63
N LYS A 113 2.81 14.22 -8.46
CA LYS A 113 4.04 13.91 -9.19
C LYS A 113 4.45 15.07 -10.08
N GLU A 114 5.75 15.42 -10.09
CA GLU A 114 6.26 16.59 -10.82
C GLU A 114 6.01 16.51 -12.33
N THR A 115 6.09 15.29 -12.85
CA THR A 115 5.65 14.95 -14.19
C THR A 115 4.31 14.23 -14.11
N ALA A 116 3.30 14.71 -14.83
CA ALA A 116 2.39 13.77 -15.47
C ALA A 116 3.29 12.81 -16.23
N SER A 117 3.37 11.55 -15.80
CA SER A 117 4.18 10.51 -16.43
C SER A 117 4.01 10.65 -17.94
N LYS A 118 5.10 10.95 -18.66
CA LYS A 118 5.10 11.18 -20.10
C LYS A 118 4.13 10.18 -20.73
N ARG A 119 3.10 10.68 -21.39
CA ARG A 119 2.16 9.81 -22.09
C ARG A 119 2.91 9.23 -23.28
N ILE A 120 3.24 7.95 -23.20
CA ILE A 120 3.82 7.19 -24.31
C ILE A 120 2.65 6.54 -25.02
N ASP A 121 2.25 7.11 -26.15
CA ASP A 121 1.30 6.47 -27.05
C ASP A 121 2.09 5.63 -28.07
N MET A 122 1.73 4.35 -28.21
CA MET A 122 2.31 3.47 -29.21
C MET A 122 1.26 3.11 -30.26
N ARG A 123 1.60 3.26 -31.54
CA ARG A 123 0.78 2.69 -32.62
C ARG A 123 1.20 1.24 -32.84
N VAL A 124 0.24 0.33 -32.69
CA VAL A 124 0.43 -1.11 -32.89
C VAL A 124 -0.56 -1.62 -33.93
N ARG A 125 -0.19 -2.69 -34.64
CA ARG A 125 -1.12 -3.42 -35.48
C ARG A 125 -2.14 -4.16 -34.61
N THR A 126 -3.34 -4.41 -35.13
CA THR A 126 -4.41 -5.12 -34.40
C THR A 126 -3.94 -6.48 -33.89
N SER A 127 -3.25 -7.27 -34.72
CA SER A 127 -2.71 -8.57 -34.35
C SER A 127 -1.71 -8.48 -33.17
N THR A 128 -0.89 -7.43 -33.13
CA THR A 128 0.05 -7.19 -32.03
C THR A 128 -0.68 -6.78 -30.75
N TYR A 129 -1.73 -5.96 -30.87
CA TYR A 129 -2.54 -5.58 -29.71
C TYR A 129 -3.26 -6.78 -29.08
N GLU A 130 -3.81 -7.67 -29.91
CA GLU A 130 -4.45 -8.91 -29.44
C GLU A 130 -3.47 -9.81 -28.67
N GLN A 131 -2.25 -9.96 -29.17
CA GLN A 131 -1.19 -10.71 -28.49
C GLN A 131 -0.81 -10.06 -27.14
N LEU A 132 -0.64 -8.74 -27.11
CA LEU A 132 -0.34 -8.00 -25.87
C LEU A 132 -1.50 -8.12 -24.86
N SER A 133 -2.73 -8.03 -25.33
CA SER A 133 -3.94 -8.19 -24.51
C SER A 133 -4.05 -9.58 -23.90
N ALA A 134 -3.82 -10.62 -24.70
CA ALA A 134 -3.81 -12.00 -24.21
C ALA A 134 -2.73 -12.24 -23.15
N SER A 135 -1.52 -11.71 -23.37
CA SER A 135 -0.40 -11.82 -22.42
C SER A 135 -0.65 -11.03 -21.14
N ALA A 136 -1.19 -9.81 -21.24
CA ALA A 136 -1.57 -9.00 -20.08
C ALA A 136 -2.64 -9.71 -19.24
N LYS A 137 -3.63 -10.35 -19.88
CA LYS A 137 -4.67 -11.14 -19.21
C LYS A 137 -4.09 -12.32 -18.42
N LYS A 138 -3.11 -13.05 -18.99
CA LYS A 138 -2.40 -14.14 -18.27
C LYS A 138 -1.65 -13.65 -17.03
N CYS A 139 -1.26 -12.38 -17.01
CA CYS A 139 -0.56 -11.76 -15.88
C CYS A 139 -1.52 -11.03 -14.92
N ASN A 140 -2.84 -11.08 -15.16
CA ASN A 140 -3.87 -10.32 -14.44
C ASN A 140 -3.57 -8.80 -14.39
N MET A 141 -3.14 -8.23 -15.51
CA MET A 141 -2.77 -6.82 -15.64
C MET A 141 -3.53 -6.15 -16.78
N SER A 142 -3.63 -4.82 -16.72
CA SER A 142 -4.03 -4.04 -17.90
C SER A 142 -2.93 -4.08 -18.98
N VAL A 143 -3.28 -3.90 -20.26
CA VAL A 143 -2.30 -3.87 -21.37
C VAL A 143 -1.19 -2.84 -21.11
N THR A 144 -1.57 -1.65 -20.63
CA THR A 144 -0.63 -0.57 -20.31
C THR A 144 0.35 -0.97 -19.20
N GLU A 145 -0.15 -1.59 -18.14
CA GLU A 145 0.66 -2.02 -17.01
C GLU A 145 1.60 -3.17 -17.39
N TYR A 146 1.09 -4.13 -18.16
CA TYR A 146 1.89 -5.21 -18.73
C TYR A 146 3.04 -4.67 -19.59
N CYS A 147 2.75 -3.80 -20.56
CA CYS A 147 3.77 -3.19 -21.42
C CYS A 147 4.81 -2.41 -20.61
N ARG A 148 4.39 -1.66 -19.58
CA ARG A 148 5.31 -0.93 -18.72
C ARG A 148 6.28 -1.88 -18.00
N LYS A 149 5.76 -2.93 -17.36
CA LYS A 149 6.60 -3.92 -16.67
C LYS A 149 7.54 -4.66 -17.61
N VAL A 150 7.07 -5.04 -18.80
CA VAL A 150 7.95 -5.65 -19.82
C VAL A 150 9.11 -4.72 -20.18
N CYS A 151 8.84 -3.42 -20.37
CA CYS A 151 9.88 -2.44 -20.67
C CYS A 151 10.84 -2.16 -19.50
N GLU A 152 10.36 -2.20 -18.27
CA GLU A 152 11.15 -1.92 -17.06
C GLU A 152 11.98 -3.13 -16.61
N GLU A 153 11.38 -4.33 -16.62
CA GLU A 153 11.92 -5.52 -15.97
C GLU A 153 12.34 -6.61 -16.98
N GLY A 154 11.99 -6.48 -18.27
CA GLY A 154 12.33 -7.41 -19.35
C GLY A 154 11.53 -8.71 -19.36
N LYS A 155 11.00 -9.17 -18.22
CA LYS A 155 10.14 -10.36 -18.09
C LYS A 155 9.03 -10.13 -17.08
N VAL A 156 7.80 -10.52 -17.44
CA VAL A 156 6.63 -10.49 -16.55
C VAL A 156 6.17 -11.91 -16.29
N VAL A 157 6.00 -12.26 -15.02
CA VAL A 157 5.55 -13.59 -14.58
C VAL A 157 4.02 -13.66 -14.66
N ALA A 158 3.50 -14.79 -15.14
CA ALA A 158 2.06 -15.05 -15.17
C ALA A 158 1.49 -15.03 -13.74
N ALA A 159 0.23 -14.59 -13.61
CA ALA A 159 -0.46 -14.70 -12.34
C ALA A 159 -0.73 -16.17 -12.03
N PHE A 160 -0.79 -16.53 -10.75
CA PHE A 160 -1.29 -17.84 -10.36
C PHE A 160 -2.71 -18.02 -10.89
N THR A 161 -2.99 -19.18 -11.45
CA THR A 161 -4.36 -19.55 -11.81
C THR A 161 -5.17 -19.82 -10.54
N ASP A 162 -6.50 -19.75 -10.64
CA ASP A 162 -7.39 -20.06 -9.50
C ASP A 162 -7.11 -21.47 -8.94
N SER A 163 -6.79 -22.44 -9.82
CA SER A 163 -6.41 -23.79 -9.41
C SER A 163 -5.08 -23.86 -8.64
N GLU A 164 -4.11 -23.01 -9.00
CA GLU A 164 -2.83 -22.91 -8.28
C GLU A 164 -3.02 -22.23 -6.92
N ILE A 165 -3.88 -21.21 -6.83
CA ILE A 165 -4.24 -20.55 -5.58
C ILE A 165 -4.96 -21.54 -4.64
N GLU A 166 -5.88 -22.34 -5.17
CA GLU A 166 -6.58 -23.39 -4.43
C GLU A 166 -5.60 -24.44 -3.91
N LEU A 167 -4.64 -24.89 -4.74
CA LEU A 167 -3.57 -25.80 -4.31
C LEU A 167 -2.80 -25.25 -3.12
N MET A 168 -2.34 -24.00 -3.21
CA MET A 168 -1.55 -23.36 -2.16
C MET A 168 -2.35 -23.21 -0.86
N THR A 169 -3.66 -22.95 -0.97
CA THR A 169 -4.57 -22.89 0.17
C THR A 169 -4.72 -24.25 0.84
N ASN A 170 -4.92 -25.31 0.06
CA ASN A 170 -5.01 -26.69 0.54
C ASN A 170 -3.72 -27.16 1.23
N ILE A 171 -2.55 -26.83 0.66
CA ILE A 171 -1.25 -27.12 1.27
C ILE A 171 -1.13 -26.42 2.64
N ARG A 172 -1.54 -25.15 2.72
CA ARG A 172 -1.49 -24.39 3.98
C ARG A 172 -2.39 -24.99 5.06
N GLN A 173 -3.60 -25.40 4.69
CA GLN A 173 -4.52 -26.09 5.61
C GLN A 173 -3.90 -27.39 6.12
N LEU A 174 -3.34 -28.21 5.23
CA LEU A 174 -2.64 -29.44 5.63
C LEU A 174 -1.50 -29.16 6.61
N SER A 175 -0.66 -28.15 6.32
CA SER A 175 0.44 -27.77 7.22
C SER A 175 -0.06 -27.40 8.60
N SER A 176 -1.20 -26.69 8.68
CA SER A 176 -1.84 -26.35 9.95
C SER A 176 -2.31 -27.60 10.69
N HIS A 177 -3.02 -28.49 10.00
CA HIS A 177 -3.56 -29.72 10.59
C HIS A 177 -2.44 -30.65 11.09
N LEU A 178 -1.36 -30.81 10.33
CA LEU A 178 -0.17 -31.57 10.76
C LEU A 178 0.50 -30.94 11.99
N SER A 179 0.53 -29.61 12.08
CA SER A 179 1.08 -28.90 13.24
C SER A 179 0.22 -29.13 14.49
N HIS A 180 -1.11 -29.08 14.35
CA HIS A 180 -2.04 -29.43 15.44
C HIS A 180 -1.88 -30.88 15.88
N TYR A 181 -1.72 -31.80 14.93
CA TYR A 181 -1.47 -33.21 15.23
C TYR A 181 -0.15 -33.42 15.97
N ALA A 182 0.93 -32.78 15.51
CA ALA A 182 2.22 -32.83 16.20
C ALA A 182 2.16 -32.24 17.62
N ALA A 183 1.38 -31.18 17.82
CA ALA A 183 1.14 -30.60 19.14
C ALA A 183 0.33 -31.55 20.04
N PHE A 184 -0.70 -32.22 19.48
CA PHE A 184 -1.46 -33.25 20.18
C PHE A 184 -0.57 -34.41 20.65
N LEU A 185 0.32 -34.92 19.79
CA LEU A 185 1.26 -35.98 20.18
C LEU A 185 2.23 -35.55 21.30
N LYS A 186 2.46 -34.24 21.44
CA LYS A 186 3.27 -33.65 22.52
C LYS A 186 2.46 -33.26 23.75
N ASN A 187 1.14 -33.41 23.71
CA ASN A 187 0.27 -33.13 24.86
C ASN A 187 0.59 -34.09 26.01
N GLY A 188 0.64 -33.57 27.24
CA GLY A 188 0.93 -34.33 28.46
C GLY A 188 0.04 -35.56 28.61
N ILE A 189 -1.25 -35.45 28.30
CA ILE A 189 -2.21 -36.56 28.40
C ILE A 189 -1.79 -37.73 27.50
N PHE A 190 -1.43 -37.46 26.24
CA PHE A 190 -0.97 -38.50 25.32
C PHE A 190 0.38 -39.08 25.75
N GLN A 191 1.25 -38.27 26.36
CA GLN A 191 2.54 -38.67 26.90
C GLN A 191 2.45 -39.40 28.26
N GLU A 192 1.31 -39.39 28.92
CA GLU A 192 1.05 -40.14 30.14
C GLU A 192 0.41 -41.51 29.88
N MET A 193 -0.20 -41.71 28.70
CA MET A 193 -0.76 -43.00 28.28
C MET A 193 0.30 -44.09 28.20
N SER A 194 -0.08 -45.34 28.50
CA SER A 194 0.82 -46.49 28.31
C SER A 194 1.14 -46.68 26.82
N LYS A 195 2.27 -47.33 26.51
CA LYS A 195 2.67 -47.57 25.11
C LYS A 195 1.61 -48.36 24.33
N ARG A 196 0.91 -49.29 24.99
CA ARG A 196 -0.18 -50.08 24.39
C ARG A 196 -1.38 -49.21 24.05
N ASP A 197 -1.81 -48.37 24.99
CA ASP A 197 -2.97 -47.49 24.80
C ASP A 197 -2.70 -46.41 23.76
N ARG A 198 -1.45 -45.91 23.67
CA ARG A 198 -1.05 -45.00 22.58
C ARG A 198 -1.16 -45.68 21.22
N LEU A 199 -0.68 -46.91 21.09
CA LEU A 199 -0.74 -47.66 19.83
C LEU A 199 -2.19 -47.97 19.44
N GLU A 200 -3.02 -48.34 20.42
CA GLU A 200 -4.44 -48.59 20.21
C GLU A 200 -5.18 -47.31 19.81
N TYR A 201 -4.97 -46.21 20.53
CA TYR A 201 -5.53 -44.90 20.21
C TYR A 201 -5.10 -44.41 18.81
N LEU A 202 -3.83 -44.59 18.43
CA LEU A 202 -3.35 -44.28 17.09
C LEU A 202 -3.94 -45.23 16.02
N ALA A 203 -4.25 -46.48 16.37
CA ALA A 203 -4.80 -47.45 15.43
C ALA A 203 -6.31 -47.29 15.20
N THR A 204 -7.07 -46.90 16.23
CA THR A 204 -8.55 -46.93 16.24
C THR A 204 -9.20 -45.56 16.47
N GLY A 205 -8.44 -44.54 16.84
CA GLY A 205 -8.98 -43.21 17.11
C GLY A 205 -9.58 -42.55 15.86
N GLU A 206 -10.83 -42.08 15.97
CA GLU A 206 -11.53 -41.34 14.91
C GLU A 206 -10.71 -40.14 14.41
N SER A 207 -10.02 -39.46 15.33
CA SER A 207 -9.11 -38.35 15.01
C SER A 207 -8.02 -38.77 14.01
N LEU A 208 -7.45 -39.98 14.14
CA LEU A 208 -6.41 -40.45 13.22
C LEU A 208 -6.97 -40.86 11.86
N GLN A 209 -8.23 -41.31 11.80
CA GLN A 209 -8.91 -41.59 10.53
C GLN A 209 -9.13 -40.29 9.73
N ASP A 210 -9.54 -39.21 10.42
CA ASP A 210 -9.71 -37.90 9.80
C ASP A 210 -8.38 -37.38 9.25
N TYR A 211 -7.28 -37.46 10.01
CA TYR A 211 -5.95 -37.07 9.52
C TYR A 211 -5.50 -37.92 8.31
N ARG A 212 -5.72 -39.24 8.34
CA ARG A 212 -5.41 -40.13 7.19
C ARG A 212 -6.23 -39.74 5.95
N ARG A 213 -7.49 -39.36 6.12
CA ARG A 213 -8.37 -38.90 5.04
C ARG A 213 -7.85 -37.61 4.42
N GLU A 214 -7.49 -36.63 5.23
CA GLU A 214 -6.95 -35.35 4.77
C GLU A 214 -5.61 -35.50 4.05
N ILE A 215 -4.67 -36.30 4.58
CA ILE A 215 -3.40 -36.60 3.91
C ILE A 215 -3.65 -37.24 2.53
N LYS A 216 -4.57 -38.20 2.43
CA LYS A 216 -4.94 -38.82 1.16
C LYS A 216 -5.53 -37.82 0.17
N GLN A 217 -6.38 -36.89 0.62
CA GLN A 217 -6.94 -35.85 -0.23
C GLN A 217 -5.85 -34.95 -0.81
N VAL A 218 -4.89 -34.53 0.01
CA VAL A 218 -3.79 -33.66 -0.44
C VAL A 218 -2.84 -34.40 -1.39
N VAL A 219 -2.47 -35.64 -1.09
CA VAL A 219 -1.64 -36.46 -1.99
C VAL A 219 -2.34 -36.68 -3.33
N THR A 220 -3.65 -36.92 -3.33
CA THR A 220 -4.43 -37.07 -4.57
C THR A 220 -4.48 -35.78 -5.36
N PHE A 221 -4.66 -34.64 -4.68
CA PHE A 221 -4.64 -33.33 -5.32
C PHE A 221 -3.28 -33.03 -5.95
N LEU A 222 -2.18 -33.25 -5.21
CA LEU A 222 -0.81 -33.05 -5.72
C LEU A 222 -0.53 -33.91 -6.95
N HIS A 223 -0.95 -35.19 -6.95
CA HIS A 223 -0.82 -36.04 -8.13
C HIS A 223 -1.59 -35.53 -9.34
N LYS A 224 -2.83 -35.03 -9.15
CA LYS A 224 -3.61 -34.43 -10.25
C LYS A 224 -2.95 -33.16 -10.79
N PHE A 225 -2.45 -32.29 -9.91
CA PHE A 225 -1.79 -31.05 -10.28
C PHE A 225 -0.51 -31.30 -11.09
N VAL A 226 0.36 -32.20 -10.63
CA VAL A 226 1.59 -32.56 -11.36
C VAL A 226 1.27 -33.18 -12.72
N LYS A 227 0.18 -33.94 -12.85
CA LYS A 227 -0.26 -34.50 -14.13
C LYS A 227 -0.74 -33.42 -15.10
N LEU A 228 -1.45 -32.40 -14.62
CA LEU A 228 -1.92 -31.27 -15.42
C LEU A 228 -0.77 -30.41 -15.98
N GLN A 229 0.37 -30.33 -15.29
CA GLN A 229 1.54 -29.59 -15.79
C GLN A 229 2.36 -30.35 -16.86
N LYS A 230 2.11 -31.65 -17.09
CA LYS A 230 2.82 -32.47 -18.08
C LYS A 230 2.08 -32.60 -19.43
N THR A 231 0.90 -32.00 -19.54
CA THR A 231 0.06 -31.92 -20.75
C THR A 231 -0.01 -30.48 -21.22
#